data_AF-A0A350X531-F1
#
_entry.id   AF-A0A350X531-F1
#
_cell.length_a   1.000
_cell.length_b   1.000
_cell.length_c   1.000
_cell.angle_alpha   90.00
_cell.angle_beta   90.00
_cell.angle_gamma   90.00
#
_symmetry.space_group_name_H-M   'P 1'
#
loop_
_entity.id
_entity.type
_entity.pdbx_description
1 polymer ?
#
loop_
_entity_poly.entity_id
_entity_poly.type
_entity_poly.pdbx_seq_one_letter_code
_entity_poly.pdbx_strand_id
1 'polypeptide(L)'
;MYNYHKLIAVFIDCELTQLLMTEKSIVSCQIPQDWKAKIEHLAKERKKEPSQIIFEALAQYLGEDVNKNDSRLNALEAEVTTLRASISQLEGIVKELQMRSPLVPTWSNSAATSVEPLADEDFIEEPDEILIDFLPPEERY
;
A
#
# COMPACT_ATOMS: atom_id res chain seq x y z
N MET A 1 -34.65 -40.14 -7.32
CA MET A 1 -34.25 -40.14 -5.89
C MET A 1 -32.77 -40.53 -5.75
N TYR A 2 -31.85 -39.75 -6.32
CA TYR A 2 -30.41 -39.98 -6.22
C TYR A 2 -29.72 -38.62 -6.07
N ASN A 3 -29.51 -38.15 -4.84
CA ASN A 3 -28.56 -37.06 -4.59
C ASN A 3 -28.17 -36.89 -3.11
N TYR A 4 -28.93 -37.43 -2.16
CA TYR A 4 -28.60 -37.24 -0.73
C TYR A 4 -27.43 -38.10 -0.23
N HIS A 5 -27.23 -39.31 -0.75
CA HIS A 5 -26.11 -40.16 -0.31
C HIS A 5 -24.74 -39.67 -0.79
N LYS A 6 -24.68 -39.00 -1.95
CA LYS A 6 -23.42 -38.47 -2.49
C LYS A 6 -22.97 -37.21 -1.74
N LEU A 7 -23.93 -36.38 -1.30
CA LEU A 7 -23.67 -35.22 -0.46
C LEU A 7 -23.22 -35.63 0.95
N ILE A 8 -23.83 -36.65 1.56
CA ILE A 8 -23.42 -37.14 2.88
C ILE A 8 -22.01 -37.75 2.84
N ALA A 9 -21.67 -38.53 1.81
CA ALA A 9 -20.32 -39.07 1.66
C ALA A 9 -19.26 -37.97 1.54
N VAL A 10 -19.49 -36.95 0.70
CA VAL A 10 -18.54 -35.84 0.52
C VAL A 10 -18.45 -34.96 1.78
N PHE A 11 -19.54 -34.77 2.51
CA PHE A 11 -19.54 -33.97 3.74
C PHE A 11 -18.81 -34.68 4.89
N ILE A 12 -18.98 -36.00 5.01
CA ILE A 12 -18.25 -36.83 5.97
C ILE A 12 -16.76 -36.88 5.62
N ASP A 13 -16.41 -37.07 4.34
CA ASP A 13 -15.00 -37.12 3.91
C ASP A 13 -14.27 -35.78 4.09
N CYS A 14 -14.96 -34.64 3.93
CA CYS A 14 -14.39 -33.30 4.12
C CYS A 14 -14.16 -32.95 5.61
N GLU A 15 -15.08 -33.34 6.51
CA GLU A 15 -14.89 -33.14 7.95
C GLU A 15 -13.89 -34.15 8.55
N LEU A 16 -13.83 -35.40 8.06
CA LEU A 16 -12.86 -36.38 8.55
C LEU A 16 -11.43 -36.10 8.07
N THR A 17 -11.23 -35.51 6.88
CA THR A 17 -9.88 -35.13 6.43
C THR A 17 -9.32 -33.92 7.18
N GLN A 18 -10.15 -33.03 7.73
CA GLN A 18 -9.67 -31.97 8.62
C GLN A 18 -9.35 -32.46 10.04
N LEU A 19 -9.96 -33.57 10.49
CA LEU A 19 -9.79 -34.11 11.85
C LEU A 19 -8.61 -35.10 12.00
N LEU A 20 -7.98 -35.55 10.90
CA LEU A 20 -6.98 -36.64 10.91
C LEU A 20 -5.51 -36.19 10.74
N MET A 21 -5.21 -34.90 10.62
CA MET A 21 -3.84 -34.37 10.43
C MET A 21 -3.29 -33.61 11.64
N THR A 22 -3.67 -34.00 12.86
CA THR A 22 -2.97 -33.59 14.09
C THR A 22 -2.37 -34.80 14.78
N GLU A 23 -1.71 -35.67 14.00
CA GLU A 23 -0.78 -36.64 14.54
C GLU A 23 0.40 -35.85 15.14
N LYS A 24 0.27 -35.53 16.44
CA LYS A 24 1.22 -34.72 17.19
C LYS A 24 2.51 -35.52 17.33
N SER A 25 3.36 -35.44 16.32
CA SER A 25 4.63 -36.13 16.24
C SER A 25 5.51 -35.65 17.40
N ILE A 26 5.79 -36.55 18.35
CA ILE A 26 6.64 -36.22 19.50
C ILE A 26 8.09 -36.35 19.05
N VAL A 27 8.72 -35.21 18.78
CA VAL A 27 10.15 -35.15 18.42
C VAL A 27 10.94 -34.75 19.66
N SER A 28 11.88 -35.60 20.07
CA SER A 28 12.88 -35.28 21.09
C SER A 28 14.11 -34.69 20.41
N CYS A 29 14.56 -33.51 20.83
CA CYS A 29 15.78 -32.89 20.35
C CYS A 29 16.62 -32.36 21.52
N GLN A 30 17.94 -32.37 21.35
CA GLN A 30 18.84 -31.70 22.27
C GLN A 30 19.15 -30.31 21.73
N ILE A 31 18.79 -29.30 22.52
CA ILE A 31 18.97 -27.89 22.16
C ILE A 31 20.06 -27.32 23.09
N PRO A 32 20.99 -26.49 22.58
CA PRO A 32 21.95 -25.81 23.43
C PRO A 32 21.28 -25.05 24.59
N GLN A 33 21.91 -25.07 25.77
CA GLN A 33 21.35 -24.48 27.00
C GLN A 33 21.02 -22.99 26.85
N ASP A 34 21.86 -22.25 26.13
CA ASP A 34 21.66 -20.82 25.86
C ASP A 34 20.39 -20.55 25.06
N TRP A 35 20.04 -21.46 24.15
CA TRP A 35 18.83 -21.35 23.33
C TRP A 35 17.59 -21.71 24.15
N LYS A 36 17.68 -22.72 25.01
CA LYS A 36 16.61 -23.04 25.95
C LYS A 36 16.26 -21.85 26.84
N ALA A 37 17.27 -21.18 27.39
CA ALA A 37 17.07 -19.98 28.20
C ALA A 37 16.39 -18.85 27.42
N LYS A 38 16.79 -18.63 26.16
CA LYS A 38 16.15 -17.63 25.28
C LYS A 38 14.70 -17.97 24.96
N ILE A 39 14.40 -19.23 24.67
CA ILE A 39 13.03 -19.69 24.39
C ILE A 39 12.14 -19.51 25.63
N GLU A 40 12.64 -19.85 26.83
CA GLU A 40 11.91 -19.64 28.09
C GLU A 40 11.69 -18.16 28.38
N HIS A 41 12.66 -17.29 28.07
CA HIS A 41 12.49 -15.85 28.18
C HIS A 41 11.38 -15.32 27.25
N LEU A 42 11.43 -15.69 25.97
CA LEU A 42 10.43 -15.31 24.97
C LEU A 42 9.04 -15.86 25.32
N ALA A 43 8.97 -17.06 25.88
CA ALA A 43 7.73 -17.67 26.37
C ALA A 43 7.11 -16.84 27.50
N LYS A 44 7.91 -16.38 28.48
CA LYS A 44 7.46 -15.52 29.57
C LYS A 44 7.00 -14.15 29.07
N GLU A 45 7.77 -13.53 28.18
CA GLU A 45 7.46 -12.20 27.63
C GLU A 45 6.15 -12.21 26.84
N ARG A 46 5.94 -13.24 26.01
CA ARG A 46 4.75 -13.39 25.16
C ARG A 46 3.58 -14.09 25.86
N LYS A 47 3.73 -14.52 27.11
CA LYS A 47 2.75 -15.32 27.88
C LYS A 47 2.30 -16.58 27.12
N LYS A 48 3.22 -17.23 26.41
CA LYS A 48 2.99 -18.46 25.64
C LYS A 48 3.79 -19.62 26.22
N GLU A 49 3.40 -20.85 25.89
CA GLU A 49 4.20 -22.04 26.22
C GLU A 49 5.48 -22.07 25.35
N PRO A 50 6.64 -22.50 25.89
CA PRO A 50 7.87 -22.71 25.10
C PRO A 50 7.64 -23.52 23.81
N SER A 51 6.81 -24.55 23.87
CA SER A 51 6.42 -25.39 22.72
C SER A 51 5.78 -24.57 21.60
N GLN A 52 4.98 -23.57 21.95
CA GLN A 52 4.31 -22.69 20.99
C GLN A 52 5.31 -21.73 20.32
N ILE A 53 6.31 -21.25 21.06
CA ILE A 53 7.39 -20.42 20.52
C ILE A 53 8.24 -21.21 19.52
N ILE A 54 8.55 -22.46 19.85
CA ILE A 54 9.29 -23.36 18.94
C ILE A 54 8.48 -23.62 17.68
N PHE A 55 7.18 -23.91 17.82
CA PHE A 55 6.31 -24.11 16.67
C PHE A 55 6.21 -22.86 15.79
N GLU A 56 6.05 -21.67 16.39
CA GLU A 56 6.02 -20.39 15.69
C GLU A 56 7.32 -20.13 14.92
N ALA A 57 8.47 -20.40 15.55
CA ALA A 57 9.78 -20.24 14.92
C ALA A 57 10.01 -21.22 13.77
N LEU A 58 9.58 -22.49 13.92
CA LEU A 58 9.67 -23.49 12.86
C LEU A 58 8.75 -23.15 11.69
N ALA A 59 7.52 -22.73 11.97
CA ALA A 59 6.59 -22.29 10.94
C ALA A 59 7.14 -21.08 10.17
N GLN A 60 7.67 -20.06 10.87
CA GLN A 60 8.33 -18.92 10.22
C GLN A 60 9.53 -19.35 9.36
N TYR A 61 10.35 -20.29 9.83
CA TYR A 61 11.47 -20.83 9.06
C TYR A 61 11.01 -21.56 7.78
N LEU A 62 9.88 -22.26 7.86
CA LEU A 62 9.27 -22.96 6.72
C LEU A 62 8.45 -22.03 5.81
N GLY A 63 8.33 -20.74 6.14
CA GLY A 63 7.52 -19.78 5.40
C GLY A 63 6.02 -19.94 5.63
N GLU A 64 5.60 -20.68 6.66
CA GLU A 64 4.22 -20.70 7.12
C GLU A 64 3.95 -19.48 8.01
N ASP A 65 3.11 -18.58 7.51
CA ASP A 65 2.73 -17.39 8.25
C ASP A 65 1.70 -17.74 9.34
N VAL A 66 2.19 -17.97 10.56
CA VAL A 66 1.34 -18.28 11.73
C VAL A 66 0.47 -17.08 12.12
N ASN A 67 0.83 -15.87 11.66
CA ASN A 67 0.04 -14.65 11.80
C ASN A 67 -0.62 -14.26 10.47
N LYS A 68 -1.55 -15.08 9.99
CA LYS A 68 -2.51 -14.65 8.92
C LYS A 68 -3.32 -13.39 9.29
N ASN A 69 -3.25 -12.95 10.54
CA ASN A 69 -3.83 -11.71 11.04
C ASN A 69 -2.75 -10.65 11.26
N ASP A 70 -1.82 -10.49 10.32
CA ASP A 70 -0.87 -9.37 10.39
C ASP A 70 -1.66 -8.07 10.20
N SER A 71 -2.07 -7.47 11.33
CA SER A 71 -2.87 -6.26 11.39
C SER A 71 -2.24 -5.11 10.62
N ARG A 72 -0.91 -5.15 10.44
CA ARG A 72 -0.16 -4.22 9.60
C ARG A 72 -0.44 -4.42 8.12
N LEU A 73 -0.55 -5.66 7.64
CA LEU A 73 -0.88 -5.97 6.24
C LEU A 73 -2.32 -5.54 5.93
N ASN A 74 -3.25 -5.83 6.83
CA ASN A 74 -4.66 -5.41 6.70
C ASN A 74 -4.80 -3.88 6.72
N ALA A 75 -4.06 -3.19 7.60
CA ALA A 75 -4.04 -1.73 7.64
C ALA A 75 -3.44 -1.15 6.34
N LEU A 76 -2.35 -1.74 5.84
CA LEU A 76 -1.72 -1.31 4.59
C LEU A 76 -2.64 -1.53 3.39
N GLU A 77 -3.37 -2.63 3.34
CA GLU A 77 -4.35 -2.90 2.28
C GLU A 77 -5.52 -1.90 2.33
N ALA A 78 -5.99 -1.54 3.53
CA ALA A 78 -6.99 -0.49 3.73
C ALA A 78 -6.50 0.91 3.29
N GLU A 79 -5.23 1.23 3.57
CA GLU A 79 -4.63 2.48 3.09
C GLU A 79 -4.49 2.50 1.57
N VAL A 80 -4.02 1.41 0.96
CA VAL A 80 -3.87 1.31 -0.50
C VAL A 80 -5.21 1.41 -1.22
N THR A 81 -6.26 0.77 -0.70
CA THR A 81 -7.61 0.89 -1.26
C THR A 81 -8.16 2.31 -1.16
N THR A 82 -7.89 2.99 -0.05
CA THR A 82 -8.25 4.40 0.16
C THR A 82 -7.53 5.32 -0.84
N LEU A 83 -6.21 5.17 -0.99
CA LEU A 83 -5.43 5.94 -1.98
C LEU A 83 -5.92 5.71 -3.41
N ARG A 84 -6.22 4.46 -3.78
CA ARG A 84 -6.77 4.14 -5.10
C ARG A 84 -8.11 4.82 -5.35
N ALA A 85 -8.98 4.88 -4.33
CA ALA A 85 -10.25 5.59 -4.43
C ALA A 85 -10.04 7.11 -4.62
N SER A 86 -9.12 7.72 -3.87
CA SER A 86 -8.78 9.14 -4.02
C SER A 86 -8.21 9.46 -5.41
N ILE A 87 -7.29 8.63 -5.92
CA ILE A 87 -6.73 8.80 -7.28
C ILE A 87 -7.84 8.73 -8.32
N SER A 88 -8.72 7.73 -8.23
CA SER A 88 -9.84 7.59 -9.17
C SER A 88 -10.79 8.80 -9.14
N GLN A 89 -11.06 9.36 -7.96
CA GLN A 89 -11.84 10.58 -7.81
C GLN A 89 -11.15 11.81 -8.44
N LEU A 90 -9.86 11.98 -8.18
CA LEU A 90 -9.05 13.06 -8.76
C LEU A 90 -8.99 12.96 -10.28
N GLU A 91 -8.77 11.77 -10.82
CA GLU A 91 -8.80 11.52 -12.27
C GLU A 91 -10.17 11.86 -12.89
N GLY A 92 -11.26 11.53 -12.17
CA GLY A 92 -12.62 11.91 -12.56
C GLY A 92 -12.81 13.43 -12.63
N ILE A 93 -12.37 14.15 -11.59
CA ILE A 93 -12.45 15.62 -11.53
C ILE A 93 -11.60 16.26 -12.64
N VAL A 94 -10.38 15.77 -12.86
CA VAL A 94 -9.50 16.29 -13.92
C VAL A 94 -10.14 16.08 -15.30
N LYS A 95 -10.70 14.89 -15.57
CA LYS A 95 -11.42 14.64 -16.82
C LYS A 95 -12.65 15.53 -16.96
N GLU A 96 -13.40 15.73 -15.89
CA GLU A 96 -14.56 16.64 -15.90
C GLU A 96 -14.13 18.08 -16.21
N LEU A 97 -13.07 18.58 -15.58
CA LEU A 97 -12.53 19.91 -15.82
C LEU A 97 -11.97 20.07 -17.24
N GLN A 98 -11.29 19.05 -17.77
CA GLN A 98 -10.84 19.03 -19.17
C GLN A 98 -12.02 19.07 -20.14
N MET A 99 -13.10 18.35 -19.86
CA MET A 99 -14.31 18.35 -20.68
C MET A 99 -15.10 19.67 -20.57
N ARG A 100 -15.06 20.33 -19.41
CA ARG A 100 -15.72 21.63 -19.16
C ARG A 100 -14.90 22.84 -19.62
N SER A 101 -13.63 22.63 -20.00
CA SER A 101 -12.79 23.65 -20.62
C SER A 101 -12.55 23.33 -22.11
N PRO A 102 -13.55 23.52 -22.99
CA PRO A 102 -13.27 23.58 -24.41
C PRO A 102 -12.56 24.92 -24.68
N LEU A 103 -11.24 24.85 -24.94
CA LEU A 103 -10.44 25.88 -25.63
C LEU A 103 -10.70 27.34 -25.21
N VAL A 104 -9.83 27.90 -24.37
CA VAL A 104 -9.58 29.35 -24.41
C VAL A 104 -8.75 29.62 -25.69
N PRO A 105 -9.11 30.66 -26.46
CA PRO A 105 -9.01 30.66 -27.90
C PRO A 105 -7.59 30.83 -28.40
N THR A 106 -7.35 30.27 -29.58
CA THR A 106 -6.35 30.74 -30.54
C THR A 106 -6.40 32.27 -30.58
N TRP A 107 -5.47 32.95 -29.91
CA TRP A 107 -5.19 34.33 -30.21
C TRP A 107 -4.62 34.30 -31.63
N SER A 108 -5.50 34.59 -32.58
CA SER A 108 -5.10 34.80 -33.96
C SER A 108 -4.24 36.06 -33.91
N ASN A 109 -2.92 35.88 -33.87
CA ASN A 109 -1.98 36.94 -34.20
C ASN A 109 -2.18 37.26 -35.68
N SER A 110 -3.23 38.01 -35.98
CA SER A 110 -3.33 38.83 -37.18
C SER A 110 -2.41 40.03 -37.00
N ALA A 111 -1.13 39.75 -36.94
CA ALA A 111 -0.05 40.70 -37.15
C ALA A 111 1.08 39.92 -37.80
N ALA A 112 0.82 39.46 -39.03
CA ALA A 112 1.88 39.30 -40.00
C ALA A 112 2.39 40.72 -40.30
N THR A 113 3.29 41.17 -39.43
CA THR A 113 4.19 42.28 -39.62
C THR A 113 4.85 42.12 -40.99
N SER A 114 4.45 43.00 -41.91
CA SER A 114 5.34 43.41 -43.00
C SER A 114 6.56 44.02 -42.34
N VAL A 115 7.69 43.39 -42.56
CA VAL A 115 8.99 43.68 -41.97
C VAL A 115 9.40 45.12 -42.28
N GLU A 116 9.55 45.94 -41.24
CA GLU A 116 10.36 47.16 -41.31
C GLU A 116 11.27 47.21 -40.07
N PRO A 117 12.60 47.20 -40.23
CA PRO A 117 13.54 47.17 -39.12
C PRO A 117 13.93 48.60 -38.71
N LEU A 118 13.57 49.00 -37.49
CA LEU A 118 14.13 50.15 -36.78
C LEU A 118 14.38 49.66 -35.34
N ALA A 119 15.62 49.28 -34.99
CA ALA A 119 16.68 50.17 -34.50
C ALA A 119 16.27 50.87 -33.20
N ASP A 120 16.86 50.39 -32.11
CA ASP A 120 17.20 51.09 -30.86
C ASP A 120 16.07 51.78 -30.09
N GLU A 121 15.49 51.08 -29.11
CA GLU A 121 15.10 51.65 -27.82
C GLU A 121 15.24 50.53 -26.77
N ASP A 122 15.89 50.85 -25.66
CA ASP A 122 16.26 49.93 -24.58
C ASP A 122 15.02 49.21 -24.00
N PHE A 123 14.86 47.92 -24.36
CA PHE A 123 13.95 47.02 -23.64
C PHE A 123 14.57 46.71 -22.27
N ILE A 124 14.39 47.63 -21.32
CA ILE A 124 14.44 47.29 -19.90
C ILE A 124 13.14 46.55 -19.63
N GLU A 125 13.18 45.24 -19.83
CA GLU A 125 12.11 44.32 -19.44
C GLU A 125 12.06 44.33 -17.90
N GLU A 126 11.17 45.17 -17.36
CA GLU A 126 10.93 45.27 -15.93
C GLU A 126 10.46 43.89 -15.45
N PRO A 127 11.12 43.30 -14.43
CA PRO A 127 10.79 41.94 -14.01
C PRO A 127 9.36 41.86 -13.50
N ASP A 128 8.63 40.84 -13.92
CA ASP A 128 7.23 40.59 -13.55
C ASP A 128 7.04 40.67 -12.02
N GLU A 129 6.25 41.67 -11.58
CA GLU A 129 5.96 41.96 -10.16
C GLU A 129 5.26 40.81 -9.40
N ILE A 130 4.85 39.75 -10.10
CA ILE A 130 4.14 38.62 -9.51
C ILE A 130 5.01 37.80 -8.55
N LEU A 131 6.34 37.91 -8.65
CA LEU A 131 7.27 37.18 -7.77
C LEU A 131 7.35 37.78 -6.36
N ILE A 132 6.94 39.04 -6.16
CA ILE A 132 7.10 39.76 -4.89
C ILE A 132 6.06 39.31 -3.84
N ASP A 133 4.89 38.86 -4.31
CA ASP A 133 3.79 38.42 -3.45
C ASP A 133 4.05 37.09 -2.73
N PHE A 134 5.03 36.30 -3.19
CA PHE A 134 5.42 35.02 -2.60
C PHE A 134 6.56 35.11 -1.59
N LEU A 135 7.21 36.26 -1.45
CA LEU A 135 8.30 36.44 -0.48
C LEU A 135 7.73 36.67 0.93
N PRO A 136 8.39 36.17 1.99
CA PRO A 136 8.02 36.49 3.36
C PRO A 136 8.20 37.99 3.65
N PRO A 137 7.45 38.57 4.62
CA PRO A 137 7.39 40.02 4.86
C PRO A 137 8.76 40.67 5.12
N GLU A 138 9.72 39.92 5.68
CA GLU A 138 11.07 40.40 5.99
C GLU A 138 11.96 40.59 4.73
N GLU A 139 11.53 40.06 3.59
CA GLU A 139 12.26 40.06 2.31
C GLU A 139 11.57 40.94 1.25
N ARG A 140 10.45 41.59 1.61
CA ARG A 140 9.78 42.63 0.81
C ARG A 140 10.38 43.98 1.25
N TYR A 141 11.13 44.63 0.37
CA TYR A 141 11.82 45.91 0.65
C TYR A 141 10.89 47.02 1.13
#